data_AF-A0A838SK18-F1
#
_entry.id   AF-A0A838SK18-F1
#
_cell.length_a   1.000
_cell.length_b   1.000
_cell.length_c   1.000
_cell.angle_alpha   90.00
_cell.angle_beta   90.00
_cell.angle_gamma   90.00
#
_symmetry.space_group_name_H-M   'P 1'
#
loop_
_entity.id
_entity.type
_entity.pdbx_description
1 polymer ?
#
loop_
_entity_poly.entity_id
_entity_poly.type
_entity_poly.pdbx_seq_one_letter_code
_entity_poly.pdbx_strand_id
1 'polypeptide(L)'
;MTALVVTGLVSGFVTGPSGPALARPGSSPRPVAPQLHTLELSGVDRAALVGLRTSGADAPEVLTAPRRTEPFELLGVTWAAAAADRDIDVAVRTRTAGRWSGWERLELADGLAPGEAADEAAAISRQGTAPYYAGESDGVQVRVDVRRGRLPQDLRADLVDPGESTADAHLTAAAPATGSATEAAAATSAPPTIISRAGWGADESLRNGGPRYDATIQAAFVHHTATGNYYGPDDVAAQLRGIYAYETQSLGYSDMAYNFLVDRFGRIFEGRAGGMDLPVVGAHTGGFNTETFG
;
A
#
# COMPACT_ATOMS: atom_id res chain seq x y z
N MET A 1 -28.78 -0.94 69.68
CA MET A 1 -29.48 0.35 69.67
C MET A 1 -28.44 1.45 69.82
N THR A 2 -27.95 2.01 68.70
CA THR A 2 -27.28 3.31 68.68
C THR A 2 -27.53 3.92 67.29
N ALA A 3 -28.15 5.08 67.27
CA ALA A 3 -28.69 5.73 66.08
C ALA A 3 -27.60 6.38 65.23
N LEU A 4 -27.72 6.22 63.90
CA LEU A 4 -26.95 6.90 62.87
C LEU A 4 -27.67 8.21 62.51
N VAL A 5 -27.06 9.36 62.81
CA VAL A 5 -27.53 10.67 62.35
C VAL A 5 -26.92 10.93 60.98
N VAL A 6 -27.77 11.06 59.96
CA VAL A 6 -27.41 11.44 58.59
C VAL A 6 -27.43 12.96 58.50
N THR A 7 -26.27 13.57 58.24
CA THR A 7 -26.16 14.99 57.87
C THR A 7 -25.95 15.05 56.35
N GLY A 8 -26.99 15.46 55.62
CA GLY A 8 -26.92 15.68 54.17
C GLY A 8 -26.24 17.00 53.85
N LEU A 9 -25.17 16.95 53.04
CA LEU A 9 -24.62 18.11 52.34
C LEU A 9 -25.12 18.07 50.89
N VAL A 10 -25.91 19.06 50.52
CA VAL A 10 -26.32 19.32 49.14
C VAL A 10 -25.18 20.07 48.46
N SER A 11 -24.39 19.38 47.63
CA SER A 11 -23.43 20.04 46.74
C SER A 11 -24.17 20.60 45.52
N GLY A 12 -24.29 21.93 45.47
CA GLY A 12 -24.79 22.64 44.30
C GLY A 12 -23.81 22.52 43.13
N PHE A 13 -24.29 22.06 41.97
CA PHE A 13 -23.56 22.16 40.72
C PHE A 13 -23.59 23.62 40.25
N VAL A 14 -22.43 24.28 40.30
CA VAL A 14 -22.22 25.53 39.55
C VAL A 14 -21.97 25.14 38.10
N THR A 15 -22.99 25.25 37.26
CA THR A 15 -22.82 25.19 35.80
C THR A 15 -22.15 26.47 35.34
N GLY A 16 -20.82 26.46 35.26
CA GLY A 16 -20.08 27.50 34.54
C GLY A 16 -20.44 27.46 33.04
N PRO A 17 -20.43 28.60 32.34
CA PRO A 17 -20.67 28.60 30.90
C PRO A 17 -19.62 27.73 30.22
N SER A 18 -20.08 26.70 29.50
CA SER A 18 -19.25 25.93 28.59
C SER A 18 -18.70 26.90 27.55
N GLY A 19 -17.45 27.33 27.73
CA GLY A 19 -16.72 28.04 26.69
C GLY A 19 -16.67 27.15 25.44
N PRO A 20 -16.69 27.73 24.23
CA PRO A 20 -16.52 26.93 23.03
C PRO A 20 -15.20 26.16 23.17
N ALA A 21 -15.29 24.83 23.13
CA ALA A 21 -14.11 24.01 22.94
C ALA A 21 -13.55 24.41 21.57
N LEU A 22 -12.48 25.20 21.57
CA LEU A 22 -11.70 25.44 20.37
C LEU A 22 -11.21 24.08 19.90
N ALA A 23 -11.86 23.54 18.86
CA ALA A 23 -11.33 22.40 18.13
C ALA A 23 -9.88 22.77 17.78
N ARG A 24 -8.92 21.94 18.21
CA ARG A 24 -7.56 22.05 17.68
C ARG A 24 -7.71 22.04 16.16
N PRO A 25 -7.15 23.01 15.42
CA PRO A 25 -7.18 22.95 13.97
C PRO A 25 -6.56 21.60 13.58
N GLY A 26 -7.35 20.76 12.92
CA GLY A 26 -6.84 19.52 12.34
C GLY A 26 -5.63 19.89 11.49
N SER A 27 -4.52 19.19 11.68
CA SER A 27 -3.32 19.40 10.88
C SER A 27 -3.68 19.24 9.41
N SER A 28 -3.38 20.24 8.58
CA SER A 28 -3.57 20.11 7.14
C SER A 28 -2.71 18.96 6.60
N PRO A 29 -3.22 18.19 5.62
CA PRO A 29 -2.43 17.17 4.94
C PRO A 29 -1.11 17.72 4.41
N ARG A 30 -0.05 16.92 4.52
CA ARG A 30 1.29 17.22 4.02
C ARG A 30 1.92 15.93 3.48
N PRO A 31 2.91 16.02 2.57
CA PRO A 31 3.70 14.87 2.18
C PRO A 31 4.31 14.16 3.40
N VAL A 32 4.22 12.83 3.42
CA VAL A 32 4.87 11.96 4.41
C VAL A 32 5.80 11.04 3.65
N ALA A 33 7.10 11.12 3.95
CA ALA A 33 8.14 10.34 3.29
C ALA A 33 8.23 8.93 3.90
N PRO A 34 7.90 7.86 3.15
CA PRO A 34 8.06 6.49 3.62
C PRO A 34 9.53 6.11 3.81
N GLN A 35 9.81 5.12 4.66
CA GLN A 35 11.14 4.55 4.84
C GLN A 35 11.18 3.13 4.27
N LEU A 36 12.25 2.83 3.53
CA LEU A 36 12.47 1.52 2.91
C LEU A 36 13.65 0.81 3.57
N HIS A 37 13.43 -0.44 3.98
CA HIS A 37 14.48 -1.33 4.49
C HIS A 37 14.60 -2.58 3.63
N THR A 38 15.72 -2.71 2.91
CA THR A 38 15.95 -3.82 1.98
C THR A 38 16.76 -4.94 2.64
N LEU A 39 16.29 -6.17 2.43
CA LEU A 39 16.91 -7.41 2.90
C LEU A 39 17.25 -8.30 1.70
N GLU A 40 18.54 -8.54 1.48
CA GLU A 40 18.99 -9.54 0.51
C GLU A 40 18.55 -10.96 0.91
N LEU A 41 17.99 -11.68 -0.07
CA LEU A 41 17.44 -13.02 0.12
C LEU A 41 18.31 -14.05 -0.58
N SER A 42 18.95 -14.90 0.20
CA SER A 42 19.77 -16.00 -0.34
C SER A 42 19.90 -17.14 0.65
N GLY A 43 20.12 -18.33 0.09
CA GLY A 43 20.43 -19.55 0.82
C GLY A 43 19.28 -20.09 1.66
N VAL A 44 19.56 -21.20 2.32
CA VAL A 44 18.61 -21.94 3.16
C VAL A 44 19.18 -22.02 4.57
N ASP A 45 18.50 -21.37 5.52
CA ASP A 45 18.84 -21.48 6.93
C ASP A 45 18.51 -22.89 7.44
N ARG A 46 19.54 -23.60 7.91
CA ARG A 46 19.41 -25.00 8.31
C ARG A 46 18.50 -25.20 9.51
N ALA A 47 18.51 -24.26 10.47
CA ALA A 47 17.68 -24.37 11.67
C ALA A 47 16.20 -24.14 11.35
N ALA A 48 15.92 -23.15 10.50
CA ALA A 48 14.58 -22.89 9.97
C ALA A 48 14.07 -24.07 9.13
N LEU A 49 14.92 -24.69 8.30
CA LEU A 49 14.55 -25.83 7.48
C LEU A 49 14.10 -27.03 8.32
N VAL A 50 14.84 -27.33 9.40
CA VAL A 50 14.44 -28.37 10.37
C VAL A 50 13.07 -28.04 10.99
N GLY A 51 12.81 -26.76 11.28
CA GLY A 51 11.53 -26.28 11.81
C GLY A 51 10.33 -26.43 10.86
N LEU A 52 10.55 -26.36 9.54
CA LEU A 52 9.53 -26.58 8.52
C LEU A 52 9.11 -28.05 8.38
N ARG A 53 9.91 -28.99 8.91
CA ARG A 53 9.70 -30.44 8.78
C ARG A 53 9.60 -30.90 7.31
N THR A 54 10.22 -30.17 6.39
CA THR A 54 10.33 -30.55 4.97
C THR A 54 11.58 -31.39 4.72
N SER A 55 11.56 -32.26 3.70
CA SER A 55 12.68 -33.16 3.38
C SER A 55 13.11 -33.06 1.92
N GLY A 56 14.43 -33.06 1.68
CA GLY A 56 15.07 -33.41 0.40
C GLY A 56 14.57 -32.64 -0.83
N ALA A 57 13.54 -33.19 -1.50
CA ALA A 57 12.98 -32.66 -2.73
C ALA A 57 11.99 -31.49 -2.53
N ASP A 58 11.49 -31.28 -1.31
CA ASP A 58 10.56 -30.19 -0.95
C ASP A 58 11.26 -29.04 -0.20
N ALA A 59 12.60 -28.99 -0.27
CA ALA A 59 13.36 -27.92 0.35
C ALA A 59 13.28 -26.65 -0.52
N PRO A 60 12.96 -25.48 0.04
CA PRO A 60 12.88 -24.23 -0.71
C PRO A 60 14.26 -23.82 -1.22
N GLU A 61 14.31 -23.12 -2.35
CA GLU A 61 15.54 -22.51 -2.88
C GLU A 61 16.05 -21.39 -1.97
N VAL A 62 15.14 -20.67 -1.29
CA VAL A 62 15.48 -19.70 -0.25
C VAL A 62 14.63 -19.89 0.98
N LEU A 63 15.27 -19.89 2.14
CA LEU A 63 14.61 -19.81 3.43
C LEU A 63 15.49 -19.03 4.39
N THR A 64 15.04 -17.84 4.77
CA THR A 64 15.78 -17.03 5.74
C THR A 64 15.61 -17.59 7.15
N ALA A 65 16.55 -17.31 8.05
CA ALA A 65 16.26 -17.36 9.48
C ALA A 65 15.12 -16.37 9.82
N PRO A 66 14.34 -16.56 10.89
CA PRO A 66 13.47 -15.52 11.41
C PRO A 66 14.33 -14.33 11.87
N ARG A 67 14.08 -13.13 11.33
CA ARG A 67 14.86 -11.93 11.64
C ARG A 67 13.98 -10.88 12.29
N ARG A 68 14.51 -10.18 13.30
CA ARG A 68 13.93 -8.91 13.76
C ARG A 68 14.42 -7.78 12.86
N THR A 69 13.60 -6.76 12.69
CA THR A 69 13.87 -5.62 11.81
C THR A 69 13.49 -4.33 12.53
N GLU A 70 13.76 -3.20 11.90
CA GLU A 70 13.00 -1.98 12.19
C GLU A 70 11.51 -2.21 11.90
N PRO A 71 10.61 -1.41 12.51
CA PRO A 71 9.18 -1.48 12.21
C PRO A 71 8.88 -1.27 10.72
N PHE A 72 7.89 -1.98 10.22
CA PHE A 72 7.34 -1.84 8.88
C PHE A 72 5.87 -2.24 8.88
N GLU A 73 5.11 -1.77 7.89
CA GLU A 73 3.70 -2.14 7.74
C GLU A 73 3.39 -2.82 6.41
N LEU A 74 4.24 -2.65 5.41
CA LEU A 74 4.09 -3.25 4.10
C LEU A 74 5.39 -3.93 3.70
N LEU A 75 5.29 -5.03 2.96
CA LEU A 75 6.45 -5.68 2.38
C LEU A 75 6.15 -6.23 1.00
N GLY A 76 7.18 -6.37 0.18
CA GLY A 76 7.14 -7.18 -1.03
C GLY A 76 8.48 -7.85 -1.29
N VAL A 77 8.48 -8.85 -2.15
CA VAL A 77 9.69 -9.54 -2.58
C VAL A 77 9.90 -9.29 -4.06
N THR A 78 11.06 -8.75 -4.41
CA THR A 78 11.39 -8.34 -5.78
C THR A 78 12.68 -9.01 -6.25
N TRP A 79 12.86 -9.09 -7.56
CA TRP A 79 14.04 -9.60 -8.23
C TRP A 79 14.30 -8.88 -9.56
N ALA A 80 15.50 -9.04 -10.11
CA ALA A 80 15.83 -8.51 -11.42
C ALA A 80 14.93 -9.11 -12.51
N ALA A 81 14.34 -8.24 -13.35
CA ALA A 81 13.50 -8.67 -14.46
C ALA A 81 14.25 -9.62 -15.41
N ALA A 82 13.58 -10.65 -15.92
CA ALA A 82 14.18 -11.56 -16.90
C ALA A 82 13.19 -11.97 -17.99
N ALA A 83 13.74 -12.33 -19.16
CA ALA A 83 12.97 -12.75 -20.32
C ALA A 83 12.43 -14.19 -20.23
N ALA A 84 12.91 -14.99 -19.27
CA ALA A 84 12.48 -16.37 -19.11
C ALA A 84 11.25 -16.44 -18.21
N ASP A 85 10.23 -17.14 -18.70
CA ASP A 85 9.06 -17.52 -17.91
C ASP A 85 9.48 -18.43 -16.72
N ARG A 86 8.96 -18.14 -15.54
CA ARG A 86 9.31 -18.77 -14.25
C ARG A 86 8.06 -18.97 -13.43
N ASP A 87 8.02 -20.09 -12.72
CA ASP A 87 6.99 -20.39 -11.71
C ASP A 87 7.66 -20.35 -10.34
N ILE A 88 7.37 -19.30 -9.58
CA ILE A 88 7.96 -18.98 -8.28
C ILE A 88 6.85 -18.76 -7.26
N ASP A 89 6.92 -19.46 -6.13
CA ASP A 89 6.11 -19.16 -4.96
C ASP A 89 6.94 -18.35 -3.98
N VAL A 90 6.35 -17.26 -3.47
CA VAL A 90 6.91 -16.50 -2.35
C VAL A 90 5.96 -16.64 -1.18
N ALA A 91 6.49 -17.00 -0.02
CA ALA A 91 5.75 -17.00 1.23
C ALA A 91 6.51 -16.23 2.31
N VAL A 92 5.75 -15.52 3.14
CA VAL A 92 6.29 -14.74 4.25
C VAL A 92 5.57 -15.08 5.53
N ARG A 93 6.25 -14.85 6.65
CA ARG A 93 5.58 -14.67 7.93
C ARG A 93 6.19 -13.49 8.64
N THR A 94 5.36 -12.74 9.35
CA THR A 94 5.75 -11.52 10.04
C THR A 94 5.62 -11.68 11.54
N ARG A 95 6.29 -10.80 12.27
CA ARG A 95 6.25 -10.75 13.73
C ARG A 95 5.62 -9.43 14.16
N THR A 96 4.58 -9.51 14.99
CA THR A 96 3.90 -8.36 15.58
C THR A 96 3.77 -8.59 17.08
N ALA A 97 4.13 -7.59 17.89
CA ALA A 97 4.05 -7.65 19.35
C ALA A 97 4.65 -8.95 19.95
N GLY A 98 5.76 -9.43 19.40
CA GLY A 98 6.43 -10.63 19.87
C GLY A 98 5.91 -11.97 19.34
N ARG A 99 4.84 -11.97 18.54
CA ARG A 99 4.21 -13.19 17.99
C ARG A 99 4.43 -13.29 16.49
N TRP A 100 4.79 -14.49 16.03
CA TRP A 100 4.90 -14.79 14.60
C TRP A 100 3.55 -15.21 14.03
N SER A 101 3.24 -14.73 12.83
CA SER A 101 2.10 -15.20 12.04
C SER A 101 2.32 -16.62 11.52
N GLY A 102 1.27 -17.19 10.93
CA GLY A 102 1.41 -18.28 9.98
C GLY A 102 2.12 -17.82 8.70
N TRP A 103 2.48 -18.78 7.84
CA TRP A 103 3.00 -18.47 6.51
C TRP A 103 1.85 -18.00 5.60
N GLU A 104 2.04 -16.84 5.00
CA GLU A 104 1.18 -16.26 3.98
C GLU A 104 1.87 -16.38 2.62
N ARG A 105 1.15 -16.83 1.60
CA ARG A 105 1.67 -16.84 0.22
C ARG A 105 1.37 -15.49 -0.41
N LEU A 106 2.38 -14.87 -1.02
CA LEU A 106 2.21 -13.61 -1.72
C LEU A 106 1.78 -13.84 -3.17
N GLU A 107 0.88 -13.01 -3.65
CA GLU A 107 0.49 -12.93 -5.06
C GLU A 107 1.63 -12.33 -5.88
N LEU A 108 1.78 -12.75 -7.14
CA LEU A 108 2.74 -12.15 -8.06
C LEU A 108 2.14 -10.87 -8.64
N ALA A 109 2.92 -9.80 -8.77
CA ALA A 109 2.46 -8.61 -9.46
C ALA A 109 2.33 -8.89 -10.96
N ASP A 110 1.29 -8.34 -11.60
CA ASP A 110 1.08 -8.45 -13.06
C ASP A 110 2.28 -7.90 -13.85
N GLY A 111 2.99 -6.93 -13.27
CA GLY A 111 4.20 -6.33 -13.84
C GLY A 111 3.91 -5.47 -15.06
N LEU A 112 4.99 -5.07 -15.73
CA LEU A 112 4.95 -4.31 -16.98
C LEU A 112 5.26 -5.22 -18.17
N ALA A 113 4.58 -5.02 -19.29
CA ALA A 113 5.02 -5.60 -20.55
C ALA A 113 6.37 -4.98 -20.99
N PRO A 114 7.19 -5.69 -21.79
CA PRO A 114 8.53 -5.23 -22.16
C PRO A 114 8.62 -3.81 -22.76
N GLY A 115 7.60 -3.37 -23.49
CA GLY A 115 7.54 -2.00 -24.03
C GLY A 115 7.13 -0.94 -23.00
N GLU A 116 6.31 -1.32 -22.02
CA GLU A 116 5.81 -0.41 -20.98
C GLU A 116 6.91 -0.09 -19.96
N ALA A 117 7.81 -1.04 -19.68
CA ALA A 117 8.96 -0.79 -18.79
C ALA A 117 9.87 0.36 -19.26
N ALA A 118 9.99 0.54 -20.58
CA ALA A 118 10.73 1.67 -21.14
C ALA A 118 9.95 3.00 -20.99
N ASP A 119 8.62 2.94 -21.10
CA ASP A 119 7.73 4.09 -20.97
C ASP A 119 7.63 4.60 -19.51
N GLU A 120 7.80 3.71 -18.52
CA GLU A 120 7.83 4.05 -17.09
C GLU A 120 9.10 4.77 -16.62
N ALA A 121 10.03 5.10 -17.55
CA ALA A 121 11.31 5.72 -17.23
C ALA A 121 12.06 5.02 -16.07
N ALA A 122 11.81 3.72 -15.87
CA ALA A 122 12.18 3.01 -14.66
C ALA A 122 13.70 3.07 -14.45
N ALA A 123 14.14 3.66 -13.34
CA ALA A 123 15.55 3.67 -12.96
C ALA A 123 16.06 2.24 -12.68
N ILE A 124 15.13 1.36 -12.28
CA ILE A 124 15.36 -0.01 -11.85
C ILE A 124 14.21 -0.86 -12.41
N SER A 125 14.46 -1.79 -13.35
CA SER A 125 13.41 -2.69 -13.85
C SER A 125 13.40 -3.98 -13.04
N ARG A 126 12.38 -4.15 -12.19
CA ARG A 126 12.22 -5.32 -11.33
C ARG A 126 10.85 -5.96 -11.51
N GLN A 127 10.81 -7.25 -11.24
CA GLN A 127 9.59 -8.03 -11.09
C GLN A 127 9.45 -8.41 -9.62
N GLY A 128 8.25 -8.76 -9.19
CA GLY A 128 8.04 -9.09 -7.78
C GLY A 128 6.65 -9.56 -7.46
N THR A 129 6.40 -9.66 -6.17
CA THR A 129 5.08 -9.89 -5.61
C THR A 129 4.24 -8.61 -5.66
N ALA A 130 2.93 -8.75 -5.58
CA ALA A 130 2.06 -7.67 -5.14
C ALA A 130 2.46 -7.21 -3.72
N PRO A 131 2.21 -5.95 -3.33
CA PRO A 131 2.49 -5.48 -1.98
C PRO A 131 1.63 -6.23 -0.95
N TYR A 132 2.23 -6.60 0.18
CA TYR A 132 1.54 -7.25 1.29
C TYR A 132 1.50 -6.33 2.51
N TYR A 133 0.30 -5.97 2.95
CA TYR A 133 0.10 -5.24 4.20
C TYR A 133 0.23 -6.21 5.39
N ALA A 134 1.32 -6.05 6.14
CA ALA A 134 1.66 -6.85 7.30
C ALA A 134 1.11 -6.30 8.62
N GLY A 135 0.57 -5.07 8.62
CA GLY A 135 0.33 -4.29 9.83
C GLY A 135 1.64 -4.01 10.59
N GLU A 136 1.56 -3.40 11.78
CA GLU A 136 2.71 -3.03 12.62
C GLU A 136 3.64 -4.22 12.94
N SER A 137 4.61 -4.49 12.07
CA SER A 137 5.49 -5.66 12.13
C SER A 137 6.91 -5.26 12.45
N ASP A 138 7.61 -6.05 13.28
CA ASP A 138 8.99 -5.82 13.73
C ASP A 138 9.91 -7.02 13.43
N GLY A 139 9.48 -7.87 12.51
CA GLY A 139 10.26 -9.00 12.04
C GLY A 139 9.63 -9.73 10.86
N VAL A 140 10.47 -10.40 10.09
CA VAL A 140 10.07 -11.11 8.87
C VAL A 140 10.87 -12.41 8.74
N GLN A 141 10.24 -13.39 8.11
CA GLN A 141 10.91 -14.55 7.55
C GLN A 141 10.34 -14.81 6.16
N VAL A 142 11.23 -15.09 5.20
CA VAL A 142 10.87 -15.29 3.80
C VAL A 142 11.24 -16.70 3.36
N ARG A 143 10.35 -17.30 2.59
CA ARG A 143 10.51 -18.57 1.90
C ARG A 143 10.24 -18.33 0.41
N VAL A 144 11.11 -18.88 -0.44
CA VAL A 144 10.92 -18.87 -1.89
C VAL A 144 11.13 -20.26 -2.44
N ASP A 145 10.17 -20.73 -3.22
CA ASP A 145 10.20 -22.01 -3.92
C ASP A 145 10.13 -21.76 -5.44
N VAL A 146 10.98 -22.43 -6.22
CA VAL A 146 11.01 -22.32 -7.69
C VAL A 146 10.51 -23.63 -8.29
N ARG A 147 9.25 -23.64 -8.71
CA ARG A 147 8.64 -24.82 -9.35
C ARG A 147 9.15 -25.03 -10.77
N ARG A 148 9.44 -23.94 -11.48
CA ARG A 148 9.96 -23.99 -12.85
C ARG A 148 10.93 -22.84 -13.11
N GLY A 149 12.09 -23.18 -13.69
CA GLY A 149 13.13 -22.22 -14.04
C GLY A 149 14.31 -22.29 -13.07
N ARG A 150 14.94 -21.14 -12.81
CA ARG A 150 16.03 -21.00 -11.85
C ARG A 150 15.70 -19.85 -10.91
N LEU A 151 16.26 -19.88 -9.70
CA LEU A 151 16.18 -18.77 -8.75
C LEU A 151 16.60 -17.46 -9.45
N PRO A 152 15.78 -16.40 -9.38
CA PRO A 152 16.10 -15.15 -10.03
C PRO A 152 17.28 -14.46 -9.33
N GLN A 153 17.96 -13.59 -10.07
CA GLN A 153 19.07 -12.80 -9.54
C GLN A 153 18.53 -11.61 -8.75
N ASP A 154 19.36 -11.11 -7.83
CA ASP A 154 19.08 -9.89 -7.06
C ASP A 154 17.74 -9.98 -6.31
N LEU A 155 17.47 -11.14 -5.73
CA LEU A 155 16.26 -11.42 -4.95
C LEU A 155 16.37 -10.74 -3.59
N ARG A 156 15.40 -9.88 -3.27
CA ARG A 156 15.37 -9.14 -2.00
C ARG A 156 13.95 -8.96 -1.48
N ALA A 157 13.81 -8.79 -0.18
CA ALA A 157 12.58 -8.31 0.45
C ALA A 157 12.74 -6.83 0.76
N ASP A 158 11.77 -6.02 0.35
CA ASP A 158 11.70 -4.60 0.65
C ASP A 158 10.60 -4.38 1.69
N LEU A 159 10.98 -3.88 2.85
CA LEU A 159 10.08 -3.59 3.97
C LEU A 159 9.82 -2.09 4.03
N VAL A 160 8.56 -1.69 4.07
CA VAL A 160 8.12 -0.29 3.97
C VAL A 160 7.47 0.11 5.29
N ASP A 161 8.04 1.13 5.92
CA ASP A 161 7.33 1.96 6.89
C ASP A 161 6.68 3.13 6.12
N PRO A 162 5.34 3.16 6.01
CA PRO A 162 4.63 4.19 5.24
C PRO A 162 4.64 5.57 5.91
N GLY A 163 5.04 5.65 7.18
CA GLY A 163 4.94 6.83 8.02
C GLY A 163 3.49 7.22 8.35
N GLU A 164 3.34 8.06 9.36
CA GLU A 164 2.05 8.52 9.88
C GLU A 164 1.91 10.05 9.79
N SER A 165 0.67 10.50 9.70
CA SER A 165 0.29 11.89 9.86
C SER A 165 -0.95 12.02 10.73
N THR A 166 -0.97 13.07 11.56
CA THR A 166 -2.19 13.45 12.30
C THR A 166 -3.35 13.85 11.39
N ALA A 167 -3.09 14.13 10.11
CA ALA A 167 -4.11 14.37 9.10
C ALA A 167 -4.79 13.07 8.63
N ASP A 168 -4.21 11.89 8.86
CA ASP A 168 -4.73 10.61 8.38
C ASP A 168 -6.09 10.26 9.02
N ALA A 169 -6.34 10.74 10.24
CA ALA A 169 -7.65 10.64 10.91
C ALA A 169 -8.74 11.54 10.30
N HIS A 170 -8.35 12.48 9.42
CA HIS A 170 -9.21 13.52 8.88
C HIS A 170 -8.98 13.71 7.38
N LEU A 171 -9.01 12.62 6.61
CA LEU A 171 -8.92 12.69 5.16
C LEU A 171 -10.13 13.43 4.59
N THR A 172 -9.92 14.70 4.22
CA THR A 172 -10.91 15.52 3.53
C THR A 172 -10.83 15.25 2.04
N ALA A 173 -11.94 14.82 1.44
CA ALA A 173 -12.02 14.62 0.02
C ALA A 173 -12.09 15.98 -0.72
N ALA A 174 -11.38 16.10 -1.85
CA ALA A 174 -11.39 17.29 -2.69
C ALA A 174 -12.60 17.23 -3.65
N ALA A 175 -13.31 18.34 -3.80
CA ALA A 175 -14.31 18.46 -4.84
C ALA A 175 -13.61 18.52 -6.22
N PRO A 176 -14.14 17.87 -7.27
CA PRO A 176 -13.59 18.04 -8.61
C PRO A 176 -13.66 19.51 -9.01
N ALA A 177 -12.64 19.99 -9.72
CA ALA A 177 -12.71 21.30 -10.38
C ALA A 177 -13.87 21.25 -11.41
N THR A 178 -14.92 22.04 -11.20
CA THR A 178 -16.10 22.04 -12.06
C THR A 178 -15.75 22.59 -13.45
N GLY A 179 -15.44 21.71 -14.39
CA GLY A 179 -15.57 21.98 -15.82
C GLY A 179 -17.06 22.04 -16.19
N SER A 180 -17.46 23.06 -16.95
CA SER A 180 -18.84 23.29 -17.38
C SER A 180 -19.37 22.12 -18.22
N ALA A 181 -20.14 21.22 -17.59
CA ALA A 181 -20.85 20.15 -18.28
C ALA A 181 -22.16 20.69 -18.89
N THR A 182 -22.22 20.76 -20.23
CA THR A 182 -23.49 20.83 -20.95
C THR A 182 -24.20 19.48 -20.87
N GLU A 183 -25.50 19.55 -20.60
CA GLU A 183 -26.44 18.46 -20.25
C GLU A 183 -26.33 17.18 -21.09
N ALA A 184 -26.22 16.05 -20.40
CA ALA A 184 -26.76 14.77 -20.85
C ALA A 184 -27.42 14.05 -19.65
N ALA A 185 -28.63 13.55 -19.86
CA ALA A 185 -29.63 13.28 -18.84
C ALA A 185 -29.50 11.91 -18.13
N ALA A 186 -30.01 11.90 -16.89
CA ALA A 186 -30.54 10.75 -16.14
C ALA A 186 -29.55 9.77 -15.45
N ALA A 187 -28.69 10.33 -14.59
CA ALA A 187 -28.48 9.93 -13.19
C ALA A 187 -27.37 10.84 -12.64
N THR A 188 -27.64 12.14 -12.48
CA THR A 188 -26.66 13.10 -11.98
C THR A 188 -26.50 12.95 -10.47
N SER A 189 -25.89 11.84 -10.04
CA SER A 189 -25.10 11.87 -8.82
C SER A 189 -24.05 12.96 -9.00
N ALA A 190 -23.89 13.84 -8.01
CA ALA A 190 -22.70 14.69 -7.96
C ALA A 190 -21.47 13.81 -8.20
N PRO A 191 -20.47 14.29 -8.97
CA PRO A 191 -19.24 13.52 -9.15
C PRO A 191 -18.69 13.10 -7.78
N PRO A 192 -18.22 11.86 -7.64
CA PRO A 192 -17.78 11.36 -6.34
C PRO A 192 -16.65 12.25 -5.83
N THR A 193 -16.59 12.42 -4.51
CA THR A 193 -15.50 13.19 -3.91
C THR A 193 -14.25 12.32 -3.87
N ILE A 194 -13.14 12.85 -4.39
CA ILE A 194 -11.88 12.12 -4.52
C ILE A 194 -10.85 12.77 -3.60
N ILE A 195 -10.19 11.98 -2.75
CA ILE A 195 -9.09 12.44 -1.92
C ILE A 195 -7.86 12.54 -2.82
N SER A 196 -7.38 13.76 -3.03
CA SER A 196 -6.22 14.01 -3.89
C SER A 196 -4.94 13.43 -3.28
N ARG A 197 -3.90 13.34 -4.11
CA ARG A 197 -2.55 12.92 -3.69
C ARG A 197 -2.03 13.71 -2.48
N ALA A 198 -2.19 15.03 -2.52
CA ALA A 198 -1.87 15.89 -1.38
C ALA A 198 -2.74 15.58 -0.15
N GLY A 199 -4.01 15.21 -0.36
CA GLY A 199 -4.97 14.87 0.69
C GLY A 199 -4.62 13.60 1.47
N TRP A 200 -4.06 12.58 0.82
CA TRP A 200 -3.56 11.36 1.50
C TRP A 200 -2.06 11.42 1.84
N GLY A 201 -1.40 12.55 1.57
CA GLY A 201 -0.02 12.80 1.97
C GLY A 201 1.03 12.16 1.08
N ALA A 202 0.74 12.01 -0.22
CA ALA A 202 1.70 11.53 -1.22
C ALA A 202 3.01 12.33 -1.18
N ASP A 203 4.14 11.63 -1.18
CA ASP A 203 5.44 12.25 -1.41
C ASP A 203 5.76 12.27 -2.90
N GLU A 204 5.42 13.38 -3.55
CA GLU A 204 5.63 13.56 -5.00
C GLU A 204 7.10 13.47 -5.44
N SER A 205 8.06 13.51 -4.51
CA SER A 205 9.48 13.30 -4.82
C SER A 205 9.81 11.84 -5.18
N LEU A 206 8.91 10.90 -4.88
CA LEU A 206 9.05 9.49 -5.28
C LEU A 206 8.71 9.26 -6.75
N ARG A 207 8.08 10.23 -7.43
CA ARG A 207 7.80 10.13 -8.87
C ARG A 207 9.08 10.25 -9.69
N ASN A 208 9.09 9.56 -10.82
CA ASN A 208 10.13 9.69 -11.82
C ASN A 208 9.52 9.98 -13.21
N GLY A 209 9.69 11.21 -13.70
CA GLY A 209 9.15 11.63 -14.99
C GLY A 209 7.74 12.23 -14.94
N GLY A 210 7.21 12.52 -16.13
CA GLY A 210 5.92 13.18 -16.32
C GLY A 210 4.79 12.21 -16.68
N PRO A 211 3.53 12.60 -16.44
CA PRO A 211 2.38 11.80 -16.85
C PRO A 211 2.33 11.64 -18.37
N ARG A 212 1.81 10.50 -18.80
CA ARG A 212 1.48 10.20 -20.20
C ARG A 212 -0.03 10.16 -20.37
N TYR A 213 -0.48 10.51 -21.56
CA TYR A 213 -1.90 10.61 -21.87
C TYR A 213 -2.23 9.88 -23.17
N ASP A 214 -3.32 9.14 -23.16
CA ASP A 214 -3.94 8.61 -24.38
C ASP A 214 -4.87 9.65 -25.02
N ALA A 215 -5.36 9.35 -26.23
CA ALA A 215 -6.38 10.18 -26.86
C ALA A 215 -7.76 9.99 -26.23
N THR A 216 -8.04 8.79 -25.71
CA THR A 216 -9.32 8.41 -25.10
C THR A 216 -9.12 7.22 -24.16
N ILE A 217 -10.11 6.97 -23.32
CA ILE A 217 -10.26 5.73 -22.56
C ILE A 217 -11.33 4.86 -23.23
N GLN A 218 -11.07 3.57 -23.39
CA GLN A 218 -11.94 2.58 -24.02
C GLN A 218 -12.39 1.48 -23.06
N ALA A 219 -11.63 1.20 -21.99
CA ALA A 219 -11.95 0.16 -21.02
C ALA A 219 -11.52 0.52 -19.59
N ALA A 220 -12.09 -0.20 -18.62
CA ALA A 220 -11.76 -0.13 -17.21
C ALA A 220 -11.30 -1.50 -16.72
N PHE A 221 -10.26 -1.55 -15.89
CA PHE A 221 -9.88 -2.74 -15.14
C PHE A 221 -10.16 -2.52 -13.65
N VAL A 222 -10.73 -3.53 -12.99
CA VAL A 222 -10.90 -3.50 -11.54
C VAL A 222 -9.88 -4.45 -10.92
N HIS A 223 -9.03 -3.88 -10.07
CA HIS A 223 -7.98 -4.58 -9.35
C HIS A 223 -8.26 -4.63 -7.85
N HIS A 224 -7.74 -5.65 -7.18
CA HIS A 224 -7.53 -5.60 -5.73
C HIS A 224 -6.07 -5.23 -5.45
N THR A 225 -5.79 -4.65 -4.28
CA THR A 225 -4.40 -4.34 -3.88
C THR A 225 -3.67 -5.52 -3.23
N ALA A 226 -4.28 -6.72 -3.24
CA ALA A 226 -3.80 -7.94 -2.60
C ALA A 226 -3.50 -7.78 -1.09
N THR A 227 -4.05 -6.73 -0.48
CA THR A 227 -4.00 -6.46 0.96
C THR A 227 -5.20 -7.07 1.67
N GLY A 228 -5.05 -7.38 2.96
CA GLY A 228 -6.17 -7.84 3.79
C GLY A 228 -7.17 -6.71 4.09
N ASN A 229 -8.42 -7.06 4.42
CA ASN A 229 -9.46 -6.08 4.77
C ASN A 229 -9.51 -5.69 6.26
N TYR A 230 -8.46 -6.02 7.02
CA TYR A 230 -8.39 -5.81 8.46
C TYR A 230 -7.61 -4.53 8.80
N TYR A 231 -8.23 -3.40 8.48
CA TYR A 231 -7.70 -2.06 8.78
C TYR A 231 -8.83 -1.08 9.10
N GLY A 232 -8.51 -0.01 9.84
CA GLY A 232 -9.35 1.13 10.16
C GLY A 232 -9.28 2.23 9.10
N PRO A 233 -10.21 3.21 9.15
CA PRO A 233 -10.22 4.32 8.19
C PRO A 233 -8.97 5.20 8.26
N ASP A 234 -8.31 5.25 9.41
CA ASP A 234 -7.14 6.10 9.64
C ASP A 234 -5.87 5.47 9.04
N ASP A 235 -5.85 4.14 8.84
CA ASP A 235 -4.71 3.40 8.30
C ASP A 235 -4.59 3.51 6.77
N VAL A 236 -5.62 4.02 6.09
CA VAL A 236 -5.71 3.95 4.63
C VAL A 236 -4.67 4.85 3.96
N ALA A 237 -4.43 6.04 4.49
CA ALA A 237 -3.43 6.95 3.94
C ALA A 237 -2.01 6.35 4.05
N ALA A 238 -1.70 5.70 5.17
CA ALA A 238 -0.47 4.96 5.35
C ALA A 238 -0.35 3.80 4.34
N GLN A 239 -1.40 3.00 4.18
CA GLN A 239 -1.40 1.92 3.16
C GLN A 239 -1.14 2.43 1.74
N LEU A 240 -1.78 3.54 1.34
CA LEU A 240 -1.55 4.18 0.04
C LEU A 240 -0.09 4.62 -0.13
N ARG A 241 0.48 5.27 0.89
CA ARG A 241 1.91 5.68 0.88
C ARG A 241 2.84 4.48 0.81
N GLY A 242 2.50 3.38 1.49
CA GLY A 242 3.26 2.13 1.45
C GLY A 242 3.28 1.50 0.06
N ILE A 243 2.11 1.37 -0.57
CA ILE A 243 1.97 0.88 -1.96
C ILE A 243 2.76 1.80 -2.90
N TYR A 244 2.58 3.11 -2.76
CA TYR A 244 3.24 4.10 -3.59
C TYR A 244 4.78 3.98 -3.55
N ALA A 245 5.33 3.86 -2.34
CA ALA A 245 6.77 3.68 -2.15
C ALA A 245 7.24 2.33 -2.71
N TYR A 246 6.49 1.25 -2.50
CA TYR A 246 6.84 -0.06 -3.05
C TYR A 246 6.85 -0.05 -4.59
N GLU A 247 5.82 0.48 -5.24
CA GLU A 247 5.75 0.53 -6.69
C GLU A 247 6.87 1.38 -7.29
N THR A 248 7.13 2.56 -6.72
CA THR A 248 8.16 3.48 -7.26
C THR A 248 9.59 3.09 -6.91
N GLN A 249 9.85 2.66 -5.66
CA GLN A 249 11.21 2.42 -5.18
C GLN A 249 11.63 0.94 -5.28
N SER A 250 10.68 -0.01 -5.22
CA SER A 250 10.97 -1.45 -5.27
C SER A 250 10.70 -2.07 -6.63
N LEU A 251 9.59 -1.72 -7.30
CA LEU A 251 9.29 -2.20 -8.66
C LEU A 251 9.83 -1.26 -9.75
N GLY A 252 10.07 0.00 -9.40
CA GLY A 252 10.68 1.00 -10.27
C GLY A 252 9.70 1.72 -11.20
N TYR A 253 8.41 1.68 -10.91
CA TYR A 253 7.40 2.39 -11.68
C TYR A 253 7.61 3.91 -11.54
N SER A 254 7.18 4.68 -12.54
CA SER A 254 7.34 6.16 -12.50
C SER A 254 6.46 6.81 -11.45
N ASP A 255 5.35 6.18 -11.08
CA ASP A 255 4.34 6.64 -10.13
C ASP A 255 3.51 5.43 -9.66
N MET A 256 2.47 5.69 -8.85
CA MET A 256 1.39 4.75 -8.55
C MET A 256 0.86 4.09 -9.83
N ALA A 257 0.70 2.76 -9.82
CA ALA A 257 0.26 1.98 -10.96
C ALA A 257 -1.20 2.26 -11.35
N TYR A 258 -2.07 2.44 -10.35
CA TYR A 258 -3.51 2.62 -10.50
C TYR A 258 -3.88 4.09 -10.68
N ASN A 259 -4.91 4.38 -11.48
CA ASN A 259 -5.43 5.74 -11.62
C ASN A 259 -6.21 6.16 -10.37
N PHE A 260 -7.00 5.24 -9.83
CA PHE A 260 -7.76 5.46 -8.61
C PHE A 260 -7.67 4.27 -7.68
N LEU A 261 -7.80 4.52 -6.38
CA LEU A 261 -7.91 3.47 -5.37
C LEU A 261 -9.18 3.69 -4.56
N VAL A 262 -9.83 2.60 -4.16
CA VAL A 262 -11.06 2.63 -3.38
C VAL A 262 -10.87 1.80 -2.12
N ASP A 263 -11.15 2.38 -0.96
CA ASP A 263 -11.08 1.64 0.30
C ASP A 263 -12.40 0.98 0.67
N ARG A 264 -12.36 0.08 1.67
CA ARG A 264 -13.55 -0.60 2.20
C ARG A 264 -14.58 0.34 2.86
N PHE A 265 -14.24 1.60 3.06
CA PHE A 265 -15.13 2.63 3.64
C PHE A 265 -15.82 3.45 2.54
N GLY A 266 -15.56 3.16 1.27
CA GLY A 266 -16.15 3.82 0.11
C GLY A 266 -15.49 5.15 -0.26
N ARG A 267 -14.31 5.45 0.29
CA ARG A 267 -13.52 6.63 -0.10
C ARG A 267 -12.73 6.31 -1.37
N ILE A 268 -12.67 7.29 -2.27
CA ILE A 268 -11.91 7.21 -3.52
C ILE A 268 -10.68 8.11 -3.38
N PHE A 269 -9.54 7.61 -3.85
CA PHE A 269 -8.25 8.28 -3.78
C PHE A 269 -7.69 8.44 -5.19
N GLU A 270 -7.12 9.60 -5.47
CA GLU A 270 -6.30 9.83 -6.65
C GLU A 270 -5.02 9.00 -6.53
N GLY A 271 -4.83 8.06 -7.45
CA GLY A 271 -3.62 7.28 -7.59
C GLY A 271 -2.63 8.03 -8.48
N ARG A 272 -2.44 7.57 -9.71
CA ARG A 272 -1.46 8.10 -10.66
C ARG A 272 -1.68 9.57 -10.98
N ALA A 273 -0.62 10.37 -10.88
CA ALA A 273 -0.69 11.79 -11.13
C ALA A 273 -0.84 12.12 -12.63
N GLY A 274 -1.45 13.27 -12.92
CA GLY A 274 -1.64 13.76 -14.29
C GLY A 274 -2.96 14.48 -14.50
N GLY A 275 -3.92 14.31 -13.57
CA GLY A 275 -5.24 14.92 -13.64
C GLY A 275 -6.32 13.85 -13.67
N MET A 276 -7.29 13.95 -12.76
CA MET A 276 -8.36 12.97 -12.58
C MET A 276 -9.41 12.99 -13.70
N ASP A 277 -9.40 14.03 -14.53
CA ASP A 277 -10.29 14.26 -15.67
C ASP A 277 -9.61 14.02 -17.02
N LEU A 278 -8.37 13.53 -17.01
CA LEU A 278 -7.56 13.27 -18.20
C LEU A 278 -7.31 11.77 -18.39
N PRO A 279 -7.10 11.29 -19.63
CA PRO A 279 -6.82 9.89 -19.95
C PRO A 279 -5.36 9.52 -19.59
N VAL A 280 -5.02 9.58 -18.31
CA VAL A 280 -3.68 9.27 -17.79
C VAL A 280 -3.40 7.78 -17.97
N VAL A 281 -2.33 7.43 -18.67
CA VAL A 281 -1.89 6.03 -18.87
C VAL A 281 -1.41 5.46 -17.54
N GLY A 282 -1.94 4.30 -17.12
CA GLY A 282 -1.57 3.59 -15.90
C GLY A 282 -0.40 2.60 -16.05
N ALA A 283 -0.12 1.84 -15.00
CA ALA A 283 0.84 0.73 -14.97
C ALA A 283 0.23 -0.50 -14.23
N HIS A 284 -1.10 -0.57 -14.20
CA HIS A 284 -1.89 -1.50 -13.41
C HIS A 284 -2.13 -2.85 -14.10
N THR A 285 -2.09 -2.91 -15.43
CA THR A 285 -2.37 -4.14 -16.20
C THR A 285 -1.34 -4.31 -17.32
N GLY A 286 -0.30 -5.12 -17.07
CA GLY A 286 0.77 -5.36 -18.03
C GLY A 286 0.26 -5.73 -19.43
N GLY A 287 0.63 -4.93 -20.44
CA GLY A 287 0.23 -5.11 -21.84
C GLY A 287 -1.14 -4.52 -22.21
N PHE A 288 -1.86 -3.92 -21.26
CA PHE A 288 -3.19 -3.34 -21.45
C PHE A 288 -3.33 -1.93 -20.86
N ASN A 289 -2.23 -1.27 -20.50
CA ASN A 289 -2.28 0.04 -19.84
C ASN A 289 -2.70 1.20 -20.77
N THR A 290 -2.57 1.04 -22.09
CA THR A 290 -2.99 2.06 -23.08
C THR A 290 -4.48 2.01 -23.32
N GLU A 291 -5.09 3.18 -23.44
CA GLU A 291 -6.52 3.43 -23.64
C GLU A 291 -7.41 2.82 -22.55
N THR A 292 -6.86 2.58 -21.35
CA THR A 292 -7.60 2.04 -20.21
C THR A 292 -7.35 2.81 -18.93
N PHE A 293 -8.22 2.63 -17.95
CA PHE A 293 -8.01 3.11 -16.58
C PHE A 293 -8.18 1.97 -15.58
N GLY A 294 -7.50 2.07 -14.44
CA GLY A 294 -7.51 1.11 -13.35
C GLY A 294 -7.79 1.73 -11.99
#